data_AF-A0A2D5GU03-F1
#
_entry.id   AF-A0A2D5GU03-F1
#
_cell.length_a   1.000
_cell.length_b   1.000
_cell.length_c   1.000
_cell.angle_alpha   90.00
_cell.angle_beta   90.00
_cell.angle_gamma   90.00
#
_symmetry.space_group_name_H-M   'P 1'
#
loop_
_entity.id
_entity.type
_entity.pdbx_description
1 polymer ?
#
loop_
_entity_poly.entity_id
_entity_poly.type
_entity_poly.pdbx_seq_one_letter_code
_entity_poly.pdbx_strand_id
1 'polypeptide(L)'
;MSEENYNPYSSPLDKQVGGDHYKDCVIQPTVYCQLNKLNTCEANIVKYITRHNKKGEGKKDIEKVIHYAEMLLALEYPEEGQQADLFNDLIERGTHVQIKS
;
A
#
# COMPACT_ATOMS: atom_id res chain seq x y z
N MET A 1 -23.15 17.45 -18.42
CA MET A 1 -22.84 16.02 -18.63
C MET A 1 -24.18 15.31 -18.71
N SER A 2 -24.59 14.84 -19.89
CA SER A 2 -25.88 14.18 -20.09
C SER A 2 -25.89 12.79 -19.45
N GLU A 3 -27.05 12.39 -18.92
CA GLU A 3 -27.27 11.14 -18.16
C GLU A 3 -27.10 9.85 -19.00
N GLU A 4 -26.81 9.94 -20.30
CA GLU A 4 -26.88 8.83 -21.26
C GLU A 4 -25.69 7.85 -21.25
N ASN A 5 -24.64 8.05 -20.43
CA ASN A 5 -23.46 7.17 -20.40
C ASN A 5 -23.15 6.58 -19.02
N TYR A 6 -24.12 6.49 -18.12
CA TYR A 6 -23.93 5.78 -16.85
C TYR A 6 -24.20 4.28 -17.03
N ASN A 7 -23.14 3.49 -17.21
CA ASN A 7 -23.24 2.03 -17.13
C ASN A 7 -23.06 1.58 -15.66
N PRO A 8 -24.14 1.16 -14.97
CA PRO A 8 -24.07 0.72 -13.57
C PRO A 8 -23.29 -0.60 -13.38
N TYR A 9 -22.88 -1.25 -14.47
CA TYR A 9 -22.13 -2.51 -14.47
C TYR A 9 -20.62 -2.35 -14.75
N SER A 10 -20.09 -1.13 -14.79
CA SER A 10 -18.63 -0.95 -14.88
C SER A 10 -17.97 -1.46 -13.60
N SER A 11 -17.05 -2.42 -13.73
CA SER A 11 -16.33 -2.94 -12.57
C SER A 11 -15.56 -1.80 -11.91
N PRO A 12 -15.44 -1.75 -10.57
CA PRO A 12 -14.51 -0.85 -9.91
C PRO A 12 -13.07 -1.01 -10.41
N LEU A 13 -12.74 -2.18 -10.98
CA LEU A 13 -11.46 -2.44 -11.62
C LEU A 13 -11.31 -1.74 -12.98
N ASP A 14 -12.39 -1.36 -13.65
CA ASP A 14 -12.32 -0.64 -14.94
C ASP A 14 -12.28 0.88 -14.73
N LYS A 15 -12.50 1.34 -13.50
CA LYS A 15 -12.61 2.76 -13.14
C LYS A 15 -11.38 3.22 -12.35
N GLN A 16 -10.61 4.15 -12.91
CA GLN A 16 -9.59 4.89 -12.16
C GLN A 16 -10.03 6.33 -11.91
N VAL A 17 -10.11 6.73 -10.65
CA VAL A 17 -10.41 8.13 -10.26
C VAL A 17 -9.09 8.89 -10.11
N GLY A 18 -8.74 9.68 -11.14
CA GLY A 18 -7.54 10.52 -11.17
C GLY A 18 -6.26 9.79 -11.58
N GLY A 19 -5.40 10.49 -12.32
CA GLY A 19 -4.16 9.94 -12.91
C GLY A 19 -4.41 8.79 -13.92
N ASP A 20 -3.33 8.16 -14.37
CA ASP A 20 -3.34 7.04 -15.35
C ASP A 20 -2.40 5.88 -14.95
N HIS A 21 -2.09 5.74 -13.65
CA HIS A 21 -1.01 4.87 -13.17
C HIS A 21 -1.19 3.37 -13.46
N TYR A 22 -2.42 2.86 -13.48
CA TYR A 22 -2.69 1.41 -13.54
C TYR A 22 -3.52 1.00 -14.75
N LYS A 23 -3.89 1.96 -15.62
CA LYS A 23 -4.76 1.71 -16.79
C LYS A 23 -4.13 0.77 -17.81
N ASP A 24 -2.79 0.79 -17.92
CA ASP A 24 -2.06 -0.08 -18.84
C ASP A 24 -1.54 -1.37 -18.17
N CYS A 25 -1.84 -1.58 -16.89
CA CYS A 25 -1.39 -2.79 -16.21
C CYS A 25 -2.24 -3.97 -16.65
N VAL A 26 -1.60 -5.07 -17.09
CA VAL A 26 -2.30 -6.33 -17.39
C VAL A 26 -3.08 -6.84 -16.18
N ILE A 27 -2.51 -6.67 -14.98
CA ILE A 27 -3.15 -6.95 -13.69
C ILE A 27 -2.94 -5.72 -12.80
N GLN A 28 -4.01 -5.19 -12.21
CA GLN A 28 -3.88 -4.08 -11.28
C GLN A 28 -3.16 -4.53 -9.99
N PRO A 29 -2.26 -3.71 -9.42
CA PRO A 29 -1.56 -4.01 -8.18
C PRO A 29 -2.47 -4.49 -7.05
N THR A 30 -3.62 -3.84 -6.85
CA THR A 30 -4.60 -4.22 -5.81
C THR A 30 -5.15 -5.63 -6.01
N VAL A 31 -5.41 -6.04 -7.25
CA VAL A 31 -5.91 -7.41 -7.56
C VAL A 31 -4.83 -8.44 -7.26
N TYR A 32 -3.60 -8.19 -7.69
CA TYR A 32 -2.46 -9.07 -7.39
C TYR A 32 -2.26 -9.24 -5.88
N CYS A 33 -2.27 -8.13 -5.12
CA CYS A 33 -2.06 -8.17 -3.67
C CYS A 33 -3.18 -8.92 -2.96
N GLN A 34 -4.45 -8.67 -3.34
CA GLN A 34 -5.60 -9.33 -2.73
C GLN A 34 -5.59 -10.85 -2.96
N LEU A 35 -5.32 -11.29 -4.19
CA LEU A 35 -5.32 -12.72 -4.53
C LEU A 35 -4.14 -13.47 -3.89
N ASN A 36 -3.01 -12.79 -3.67
CA ASN A 36 -1.84 -13.36 -3.00
C ASN A 36 -1.81 -13.09 -1.47
N LYS A 37 -2.85 -12.48 -0.91
CA LYS A 37 -2.99 -12.19 0.52
C LYS A 37 -1.81 -11.41 1.12
N LEU A 38 -1.29 -10.46 0.36
CA LEU A 38 -0.19 -9.61 0.81
C LEU A 38 -0.66 -8.66 1.92
N ASN A 39 0.18 -8.46 2.94
CA ASN A 39 -0.09 -7.50 4.00
C ASN A 39 0.06 -6.06 3.51
N THR A 40 -0.27 -5.09 4.37
CA THR A 40 -0.24 -3.66 4.00
C THR A 40 1.13 -3.18 3.52
N CYS A 41 2.23 -3.65 4.11
CA CYS A 41 3.57 -3.25 3.70
C CYS A 41 3.90 -3.80 2.31
N GLU A 42 3.70 -5.09 2.10
CA GLU A 42 3.91 -5.77 0.83
C GLU A 42 3.04 -5.17 -0.30
N ALA A 43 1.77 -4.90 -0.02
CA ALA A 43 0.86 -4.31 -1.00
C ALA A 43 1.29 -2.90 -1.42
N ASN A 44 1.80 -2.09 -0.49
CA ASN A 44 2.35 -0.77 -0.82
C ASN A 44 3.65 -0.86 -1.61
N ILE A 45 4.51 -1.84 -1.33
CA ILE A 45 5.70 -2.12 -2.16
C ILE A 45 5.29 -2.40 -3.60
N VAL A 46 4.35 -3.35 -3.83
CA VAL A 46 3.86 -3.68 -5.18
C VAL A 46 3.24 -2.46 -5.86
N LYS A 47 2.46 -1.66 -5.14
CA LYS A 47 1.86 -0.42 -5.64
C LYS A 47 2.91 0.58 -6.12
N TYR A 48 3.89 0.93 -5.29
CA TYR A 48 4.88 1.95 -5.62
C TYR A 48 5.91 1.48 -6.64
N ILE A 49 6.33 0.20 -6.58
CA ILE A 49 7.21 -0.37 -7.61
C ILE A 49 6.51 -0.46 -8.96
N THR A 50 5.19 -0.65 -9.01
CA THR A 50 4.44 -0.62 -10.28
C THR A 50 4.29 0.81 -10.82
N ARG A 51 4.29 1.82 -9.94
CA ARG A 51 4.03 3.22 -10.30
C ARG A 51 5.27 4.02 -10.72
N HIS A 52 6.45 3.68 -10.20
CA HIS A 52 7.63 4.56 -10.23
C HIS A 52 8.06 4.99 -11.65
N ASN A 53 7.89 4.15 -12.67
CA ASN A 53 8.30 4.44 -14.04
C ASN A 53 7.22 5.15 -14.88
N LYS A 54 6.03 5.38 -14.32
CA LYS A 54 4.88 5.99 -15.03
C LYS A 54 4.77 7.51 -14.84
N LYS A 55 5.44 8.13 -13.86
CA LYS A 55 5.33 9.59 -13.60
C LYS A 55 6.61 10.19 -13.00
N GLY A 56 6.85 11.49 -13.24
CA GLY A 56 8.01 12.30 -12.84
C GLY A 56 8.35 12.44 -11.34
N GLU A 57 7.88 11.52 -10.50
CA GLU A 57 8.30 11.38 -9.10
C GLU A 57 8.82 9.96 -8.78
N GLY A 58 9.34 9.24 -9.79
CA GLY A 58 9.79 7.86 -9.63
C GLY A 58 10.76 7.64 -8.47
N LYS A 59 11.69 8.58 -8.23
CA LYS A 59 12.60 8.53 -7.06
C LYS A 59 11.83 8.46 -5.74
N LYS A 60 10.83 9.32 -5.55
CA LYS A 60 10.01 9.32 -4.32
C LYS A 60 9.21 8.04 -4.16
N ASP A 61 8.91 7.32 -5.24
CA ASP A 61 8.24 6.03 -5.16
C ASP A 61 9.19 4.92 -4.76
N ILE A 62 10.44 4.95 -5.23
CA ILE A 62 11.49 4.05 -4.73
C ILE A 62 11.78 4.30 -3.25
N GLU A 63 11.84 5.56 -2.80
CA GLU A 63 11.98 5.89 -1.38
C GLU A 63 10.84 5.31 -0.53
N LYS A 64 9.59 5.35 -1.04
CA LYS A 64 8.45 4.69 -0.36
C LYS A 64 8.59 3.17 -0.35
N VAL A 65 9.06 2.55 -1.43
CA VAL A 65 9.32 1.10 -1.45
C VAL A 65 10.31 0.71 -0.35
N ILE A 66 11.42 1.43 -0.22
CA ILE A 66 12.41 1.21 0.83
C ILE A 66 11.78 1.35 2.21
N HIS A 67 11.04 2.43 2.45
CA HIS A 67 10.37 2.66 3.74
C HIS A 67 9.40 1.54 4.12
N TYR A 68 8.59 1.04 3.18
CA TYR A 68 7.70 -0.08 3.47
C TYR A 68 8.44 -1.40 3.68
N ALA A 69 9.60 -1.60 3.06
CA ALA A 69 10.45 -2.75 3.34
C ALA A 69 11.07 -2.67 4.74
N GLU A 70 11.54 -1.49 5.16
CA GLU A 70 12.02 -1.25 6.52
C GLU A 70 10.93 -1.48 7.58
N MET A 71 9.71 -0.98 7.34
CA MET A 71 8.58 -1.26 8.22
C MET A 71 8.21 -2.74 8.27
N LEU A 72 8.26 -3.45 7.14
CA LEU A 72 8.00 -4.89 7.11
C LEU A 72 9.02 -5.65 7.97
N LEU A 73 10.31 -5.30 7.86
CA LEU A 73 11.37 -5.87 8.71
C LEU A 73 11.09 -5.60 10.19
N ALA A 74 10.82 -4.34 10.57
CA ALA A 74 10.57 -3.97 11.96
C ALA A 74 9.34 -4.67 12.57
N LEU A 75 8.29 -4.92 11.77
CA LEU A 75 7.04 -5.51 12.24
C LEU A 75 7.06 -7.04 12.29
N GLU A 76 7.63 -7.70 11.27
CA GLU A 76 7.59 -9.16 11.13
C GLU A 76 8.89 -9.85 11.62
N TYR A 77 10.00 -9.10 11.64
CA TYR A 77 11.33 -9.61 11.99
C TYR A 77 12.05 -8.67 12.96
N PRO A 78 11.46 -8.31 14.11
CA PRO A 78 12.10 -7.41 15.04
C PRO A 78 13.42 -8.02 15.57
N GLU A 79 14.48 -7.22 15.62
CA GLU A 79 15.68 -7.61 16.38
C GLU A 79 15.33 -7.72 17.87
N GLU A 80 16.06 -8.57 18.59
CA GLU A 80 15.83 -8.76 20.03
C GLU A 80 15.86 -7.40 20.76
N GLY A 81 14.75 -7.06 21.43
CA GLY A 81 14.58 -5.80 22.16
C GLY A 81 13.86 -4.69 21.39
N GLN A 82 13.93 -4.63 20.06
CA GLN A 82 13.32 -3.54 19.28
C GLN A 82 11.80 -3.55 19.30
N GLN A 83 11.17 -4.73 19.43
CA GLN A 83 9.72 -4.83 19.46
C GLN A 83 9.14 -4.15 20.71
N ALA A 84 9.79 -4.31 21.87
CA ALA A 84 9.40 -3.66 23.11
C ALA A 84 9.54 -2.14 22.99
N ASP A 85 10.63 -1.65 22.41
CA ASP A 85 10.87 -0.22 22.20
C ASP A 85 9.83 0.40 21.26
N LEU A 86 9.47 -0.30 20.18
CA LEU A 86 8.42 0.15 19.26
C LEU A 86 7.05 0.21 19.95
N PHE A 87 6.67 -0.82 20.70
CA PHE A 87 5.41 -0.82 21.45
C PHE A 87 5.39 0.28 22.52
N ASN A 88 6.49 0.48 23.24
CA ASN A 88 6.62 1.53 24.25
C ASN A 88 6.51 2.92 23.63
N ASP A 89 7.20 3.19 22.51
CA ASP A 89 7.10 4.46 21.77
C ASP A 89 5.67 4.73 21.26
N LEU A 90 4.97 3.70 20.77
CA LEU A 90 3.57 3.85 20.35
C LEU A 90 2.64 4.20 21.51
N ILE A 91 2.85 3.57 22.68
CA ILE A 91 2.11 3.85 23.91
C ILE A 91 2.40 5.27 24.41
N GLU A 92 3.67 5.69 24.42
CA GLU A 92 4.10 7.03 24.83
C GLU A 92 3.54 8.13 23.93
N ARG A 93 3.38 7.86 22.63
CA ARG A 93 2.71 8.75 21.68
C ARG A 93 1.19 8.83 21.87
N GLY A 94 0.64 8.18 22.89
CA GLY A 94 -0.79 8.19 23.21
C GLY A 94 -1.62 7.27 22.31
N THR A 95 -0.99 6.34 21.61
CA THR A 95 -1.70 5.36 20.79
C THR A 95 -2.17 4.25 21.72
N HIS A 96 -3.45 4.23 22.10
CA HIS A 96 -4.02 3.12 22.86
C HIS A 96 -4.05 1.85 22.00
N VAL A 97 -2.97 1.07 22.03
CA VAL A 97 -2.93 -0.27 21.45
C VAL A 97 -3.69 -1.18 22.41
N GLN A 98 -4.93 -1.53 22.05
CA GLN A 98 -5.68 -2.56 22.75
C GLN A 98 -5.04 -3.91 22.43
N ILE A 99 -4.22 -4.42 23.35
CA ILE A 99 -3.72 -5.79 23.28
C ILE A 99 -4.94 -6.69 23.54
N LYS A 100 -5.41 -7.40 22.51
CA LYS A 100 -6.41 -8.46 22.71
C LYS A 100 -5.76 -9.58 23.52
N SER A 101 -6.33 -9.85 24.68
CA SER A 101 -6.09 -11.04 25.50
C SER A 101 -6.49 -12.32 24.77
#